data_AF-A0AAD1MGD2-F1
#
_entry.id   AF-A0AAD1MGD2-F1
#
_cell.length_a   1.000
_cell.length_b   1.000
_cell.length_c   1.000
_cell.angle_alpha   90.00
_cell.angle_beta   90.00
_cell.angle_gamma   90.00
#
_symmetry.space_group_name_H-M   'P 1'
#
loop_
_entity.id
_entity.type
_entity.pdbx_description
1 polymer ?
#
loop_
_entity_poly.entity_id
_entity_poly.type
_entity_poly.pdbx_seq_one_letter_code
_entity_poly.pdbx_strand_id
1 'polypeptide(L)'
;MRAPRRGHGIPTLSPAVLGTAALLAVAPGMSAPAAQADWDWGFDLAEPMAAVSTPAGIELGGLMELAQAWVAQLDPGTSGLLSAGIDAVLALPGPNQSLDAAAWLDQLIYGPLHEWITSPFGELSTGLINAPFVALFGRDLIGDGIDGFDGVNTSLFGQWGWFGDAGDGGFLFGNGGAGLAGVDGAGGVGGDAGFLGHGGAGGLGAAGAAGGDGGAGGWFMGTGGTGGTGGVGAIGLDGGDGGTGGAGGWFMGAGGAGGAGGDGGAGAADAPAGDGGSGGGGGAGGLLFGRGGDGGIGGEGGTGGLGGSGGWLGAAGISASPYVEHTQWVTYEDGTSLRVYPTDTGRTEAGEPGTLRQGEQAWSEVVKRNPDANTSGMREQFLCHWQFAEFIQPGKTSWNLEPWRPVVSTLSLLANGCNPGGAEEPF
;
A
#
# COMPACT_ATOMS: atom_id res chain seq x y z
N MET A 1 -65.16 22.85 9.87
CA MET A 1 -64.88 23.64 8.66
C MET A 1 -63.37 23.64 8.41
N ARG A 2 -62.91 22.90 7.40
CA ARG A 2 -61.53 22.95 6.87
C ARG A 2 -61.62 22.60 5.38
N ALA A 3 -61.05 23.46 4.55
CA ALA A 3 -61.17 23.47 3.09
C ALA A 3 -60.39 22.31 2.40
N PRO A 4 -60.77 21.92 1.16
CA PRO A 4 -60.19 20.77 0.47
C PRO A 4 -58.90 21.16 -0.28
N ARG A 5 -57.89 20.29 -0.27
CA ARG A 5 -56.71 20.42 -1.14
C ARG A 5 -56.68 19.31 -2.19
N ARG A 6 -56.38 19.75 -3.41
CA ARG A 6 -56.48 19.08 -4.72
C ARG A 6 -55.47 17.95 -4.85
N GLY A 7 -55.91 16.83 -5.41
CA GLY A 7 -55.04 15.79 -5.97
C GLY A 7 -54.34 16.30 -7.22
N HIS A 8 -53.07 15.92 -7.41
CA HIS A 8 -52.33 16.09 -8.65
C HIS A 8 -51.81 14.72 -9.08
N GLY A 9 -52.20 14.35 -10.29
CA GLY A 9 -51.97 13.05 -10.88
C GLY A 9 -50.55 12.87 -11.42
N ILE A 10 -50.22 11.60 -11.54
CA ILE A 10 -49.07 11.02 -12.21
C ILE A 10 -49.16 11.36 -13.72
N PRO A 11 -48.13 11.93 -14.35
CA PRO A 11 -48.08 12.01 -15.80
C PRO A 11 -47.58 10.67 -16.36
N THR A 12 -48.54 9.87 -16.81
CA THR A 12 -48.35 8.82 -17.82
C THR A 12 -47.96 9.45 -19.15
N LEU A 13 -46.84 9.06 -19.74
CA LEU A 13 -46.58 9.27 -21.17
C LEU A 13 -47.04 8.02 -21.94
N SER A 14 -48.09 8.23 -22.73
CA SER A 14 -48.72 7.25 -23.60
C SER A 14 -47.88 6.92 -24.85
N PRO A 15 -48.12 5.74 -25.44
CA PRO A 15 -47.44 5.22 -26.61
C PRO A 15 -48.12 5.66 -27.91
N ALA A 16 -47.33 5.93 -28.95
CA ALA A 16 -47.75 6.06 -30.35
C ALA A 16 -46.46 6.06 -31.20
N VAL A 17 -46.31 5.34 -32.31
CA VAL A 17 -47.34 4.79 -33.19
C VAL A 17 -46.68 3.88 -34.26
N LEU A 18 -47.41 2.82 -34.65
CA LEU A 18 -47.46 2.08 -35.93
C LEU A 18 -46.12 1.55 -36.53
N GLY A 19 -45.91 0.27 -36.82
CA GLY A 19 -46.85 -0.78 -37.19
C GLY A 19 -46.65 -1.17 -38.66
N THR A 20 -45.89 -2.22 -38.92
CA THR A 20 -46.04 -3.10 -40.10
C THR A 20 -45.54 -4.51 -39.76
N ALA A 21 -46.48 -5.45 -39.76
CA ALA A 21 -46.21 -6.88 -39.70
C ALA A 21 -46.10 -7.47 -41.12
N ALA A 22 -45.54 -8.68 -41.19
CA ALA A 22 -45.46 -9.65 -42.30
C ALA A 22 -44.21 -9.46 -43.20
N LEU A 23 -43.30 -10.42 -43.34
CA LEU A 23 -43.52 -11.78 -43.87
C LEU A 23 -42.27 -12.62 -43.61
N LEU A 24 -42.49 -13.84 -43.12
CA LEU A 24 -41.52 -14.92 -43.07
C LEU A 24 -41.21 -15.35 -44.52
N ALA A 25 -39.98 -15.08 -44.98
CA ALA A 25 -39.38 -15.76 -46.11
C ALA A 25 -38.11 -16.45 -45.63
N VAL A 26 -38.21 -17.75 -45.42
CA VAL A 26 -37.07 -18.65 -45.33
C VAL A 26 -36.36 -18.63 -46.68
N ALA A 27 -35.19 -18.01 -46.75
CA ALA A 27 -34.22 -18.21 -47.81
C ALA A 27 -33.02 -18.97 -47.21
N PRO A 28 -32.75 -20.22 -47.63
CA PRO A 28 -31.57 -20.94 -47.20
C PRO A 28 -30.35 -20.47 -48.01
N GLY A 29 -29.24 -20.25 -47.32
CA GLY A 29 -27.91 -20.22 -47.93
C GLY A 29 -27.48 -18.86 -48.48
N MET A 30 -27.09 -17.94 -47.59
CA MET A 30 -26.00 -17.01 -47.88
C MET A 30 -25.09 -17.01 -46.65
N SER A 31 -23.89 -17.56 -46.82
CA SER A 31 -22.81 -17.50 -45.84
C SER A 31 -22.55 -16.05 -45.47
N ALA A 32 -22.51 -15.74 -44.17
CA ALA A 32 -21.89 -14.51 -43.68
C ALA A 32 -20.48 -14.39 -44.28
N PRO A 33 -20.02 -13.19 -44.69
CA PRO A 33 -18.64 -13.05 -45.12
C PRO A 33 -17.73 -13.50 -43.96
N ALA A 34 -16.79 -14.39 -44.26
CA ALA A 34 -15.75 -14.74 -43.31
C ALA A 34 -15.02 -13.44 -42.92
N ALA A 35 -14.95 -13.16 -41.62
CA ALA A 35 -13.96 -12.23 -41.11
C ALA A 35 -12.59 -12.81 -41.50
N GLN A 36 -11.99 -12.28 -42.56
CA GLN A 36 -10.60 -12.54 -42.91
C GLN A 36 -9.79 -11.66 -41.98
N ALA A 37 -9.21 -12.27 -40.94
CA ALA A 37 -8.07 -11.69 -40.25
C ALA A 37 -6.82 -12.16 -41.01
N ASP A 38 -6.34 -11.33 -41.92
CA ASP A 38 -5.09 -11.50 -42.64
C ASP A 38 -3.91 -11.09 -41.72
N TRP A 39 -3.55 -11.99 -40.82
CA TRP A 39 -2.35 -11.84 -40.00
C TRP A 39 -1.09 -12.21 -40.78
N ASP A 40 -0.67 -11.37 -41.72
CA ASP A 40 0.64 -11.46 -42.40
C ASP A 40 1.69 -10.61 -41.65
N TRP A 41 1.85 -10.87 -40.35
CA TRP A 41 2.96 -10.33 -39.56
C TRP A 41 4.15 -11.29 -39.68
N GLY A 42 4.85 -11.21 -40.80
CA GLY A 42 6.16 -11.83 -40.97
C GLY A 42 7.19 -11.17 -40.06
N PHE A 43 7.18 -11.51 -38.76
CA PHE A 43 8.30 -11.26 -37.87
C PHE A 43 9.19 -12.49 -37.86
N ASP A 44 10.29 -12.41 -38.60
CA ASP A 44 11.39 -13.35 -38.46
C ASP A 44 12.13 -13.04 -37.16
N LEU A 45 11.72 -13.70 -36.06
CA LEU A 45 12.31 -13.55 -34.74
C LEU A 45 13.70 -14.21 -34.62
N ALA A 46 14.22 -14.83 -35.70
CA ALA A 46 15.49 -15.55 -35.65
C ALA A 46 16.73 -14.64 -35.76
N GLU A 47 16.62 -13.48 -36.41
CA GLU A 47 17.76 -12.55 -36.59
C GLU A 47 18.07 -11.65 -35.38
N PRO A 48 17.11 -11.03 -34.65
CA PRO A 48 17.43 -10.09 -33.58
C PRO A 48 17.95 -10.75 -32.30
N MET A 49 17.73 -12.05 -32.09
CA MET A 49 18.26 -12.77 -30.92
C MET A 49 19.74 -13.13 -31.06
N ALA A 50 20.27 -13.22 -32.28
CA ALA A 50 21.70 -13.49 -32.51
C ALA A 50 22.61 -12.32 -32.07
N ALA A 51 22.06 -11.10 -31.97
CA ALA A 51 22.79 -9.92 -31.50
C ALA A 51 22.83 -9.76 -29.97
N VAL A 52 22.03 -10.53 -29.21
CA VAL A 52 21.87 -10.36 -27.75
C VAL A 52 22.63 -11.44 -26.94
N SER A 53 23.20 -12.45 -27.59
CA SER A 53 24.04 -13.44 -26.91
C SER A 53 25.53 -13.10 -27.02
N THR A 54 26.06 -12.32 -26.07
CA THR A 54 27.49 -12.33 -25.75
C THR A 54 27.69 -12.70 -24.27
N PRO A 55 28.83 -13.30 -23.87
CA PRO A 55 29.03 -13.79 -22.52
C PRO A 55 29.16 -12.71 -21.42
N ALA A 56 28.88 -11.44 -21.72
CA ALA A 56 29.14 -10.29 -20.83
C ALA A 56 27.88 -9.60 -20.26
N GLY A 57 26.67 -10.11 -20.51
CA GLY A 57 25.42 -9.48 -20.04
C GLY A 57 24.88 -8.41 -21.00
N ILE A 58 23.67 -7.92 -20.73
CA ILE A 58 22.91 -7.00 -21.60
C ILE A 58 23.49 -5.58 -21.48
N GLU A 59 24.14 -5.06 -22.52
CA GLU A 59 24.63 -3.68 -22.56
C GLU A 59 23.50 -2.69 -22.94
N LEU A 60 23.29 -1.70 -22.07
CA LEU A 60 22.27 -0.64 -22.22
C LEU A 60 22.37 0.14 -23.54
N GLY A 61 23.58 0.23 -24.13
CA GLY A 61 23.81 0.87 -25.42
C GLY A 61 23.13 0.15 -26.59
N GLY A 62 23.10 -1.19 -26.57
CA GLY A 62 22.47 -2.00 -27.61
C GLY A 62 20.93 -1.95 -27.58
N LEU A 63 20.35 -1.78 -26.38
CA LEU A 63 18.91 -1.54 -26.23
C LEU A 63 18.48 -0.17 -26.79
N MET A 64 19.37 0.82 -26.71
CA MET A 64 19.11 2.19 -27.16
C MET A 64 19.15 2.30 -28.69
N GLU A 65 20.04 1.56 -29.37
CA GLU A 65 20.04 1.44 -30.83
C GLU A 65 18.80 0.70 -31.35
N LEU A 66 18.38 -0.37 -30.66
CA LEU A 66 17.17 -1.11 -31.00
C LEU A 66 15.91 -0.23 -30.90
N ALA A 67 15.82 0.59 -29.84
CA ALA A 67 14.74 1.56 -29.65
C ALA A 67 14.74 2.63 -30.74
N GLN A 68 15.90 3.16 -31.13
CA GLN A 68 16.01 4.17 -32.20
C GLN A 68 15.65 3.62 -33.59
N ALA A 69 16.01 2.36 -33.89
CA ALA A 69 15.64 1.69 -35.13
C ALA A 69 14.12 1.43 -35.24
N TRP A 70 13.43 1.28 -34.10
CA TRP A 70 11.98 1.17 -34.00
C TRP A 70 11.27 2.53 -34.18
N VAL A 71 11.81 3.60 -33.59
CA VAL A 71 11.25 4.97 -33.65
C VAL A 71 11.28 5.55 -35.07
N ALA A 72 12.30 5.23 -35.87
CA ALA A 72 12.42 5.72 -37.25
C ALA A 72 11.33 5.19 -38.21
N GLN A 73 10.52 4.22 -37.79
CA GLN A 73 9.54 3.55 -38.64
C GLN A 73 8.08 4.05 -38.47
N LEU A 74 7.82 5.08 -37.64
CA LEU A 74 6.46 5.46 -37.23
C LEU A 74 6.08 6.90 -37.64
N ASP A 75 4.87 7.06 -38.21
CA ASP A 75 4.30 8.31 -38.77
C ASP A 75 3.78 9.26 -37.67
N PRO A 76 4.05 10.60 -37.69
CA PRO A 76 3.82 11.51 -36.56
C PRO A 76 2.36 11.80 -36.17
N GLY A 77 1.37 11.26 -36.88
CA GLY A 77 -0.06 11.62 -36.73
C GLY A 77 -0.86 10.92 -35.63
N THR A 78 -0.28 10.01 -34.85
CA THR A 78 -1.01 9.15 -33.88
C THR A 78 -0.66 9.42 -32.40
N SER A 79 -0.31 10.67 -32.08
CA SER A 79 0.44 11.06 -30.87
C SER A 79 -0.44 11.63 -29.73
N GLY A 80 -0.84 10.74 -28.81
CA GLY A 80 -1.30 11.10 -27.45
C GLY A 80 -0.80 10.10 -26.40
N LEU A 81 -1.01 8.79 -26.65
CA LEU A 81 -0.41 7.71 -25.86
C LEU A 81 1.12 7.68 -25.99
N LEU A 82 1.63 8.00 -27.19
CA LEU A 82 3.05 7.86 -27.50
C LEU A 82 3.92 8.99 -26.91
N SER A 83 3.37 10.20 -26.79
CA SER A 83 4.06 11.31 -26.08
C SER A 83 4.20 11.01 -24.59
N ALA A 84 3.18 10.43 -23.97
CA ALA A 84 3.24 9.98 -22.57
C ALA A 84 4.25 8.82 -22.38
N GLY A 85 4.34 7.90 -23.35
CA GLY A 85 5.35 6.84 -23.35
C GLY A 85 6.79 7.36 -23.52
N ILE A 86 7.00 8.38 -24.35
CA ILE A 86 8.32 9.02 -24.53
C ILE A 86 8.73 9.78 -23.25
N ASP A 87 7.81 10.54 -22.64
CA ASP A 87 8.06 11.22 -21.36
C ASP A 87 8.30 10.22 -20.22
N ALA A 88 7.64 9.06 -20.22
CA ALA A 88 7.87 7.98 -19.25
C ALA A 88 9.25 7.32 -19.40
N VAL A 89 9.77 7.18 -20.63
CA VAL A 89 11.12 6.68 -20.89
C VAL A 89 12.19 7.73 -20.55
N LEU A 90 11.89 9.03 -20.72
CA LEU A 90 12.74 10.15 -20.30
C LEU A 90 12.68 10.42 -18.78
N ALA A 91 11.63 9.96 -18.10
CA ALA A 91 11.45 10.00 -16.65
C ALA A 91 12.02 8.75 -15.94
N LEU A 92 12.67 7.83 -16.68
CA LEU A 92 13.34 6.69 -16.09
C LEU A 92 14.41 7.21 -15.12
N PRO A 93 14.40 6.76 -13.84
CA PRO A 93 15.30 7.31 -12.85
C PRO A 93 16.75 7.10 -13.27
N GLY A 94 17.59 8.14 -13.14
CA GLY A 94 19.03 8.01 -13.34
C GLY A 94 19.62 6.94 -12.42
N PRO A 95 20.89 6.51 -12.63
CA PRO A 95 21.50 5.34 -11.97
C PRO A 95 21.58 5.37 -10.43
N ASN A 96 21.06 6.41 -9.76
CA ASN A 96 21.04 6.60 -8.31
C ASN A 96 19.63 6.82 -7.74
N GLN A 97 18.56 6.56 -8.49
CA GLN A 97 17.19 6.68 -7.99
C GLN A 97 16.54 5.29 -7.90
N SER A 98 15.91 4.99 -6.77
CA SER A 98 15.18 3.74 -6.56
C SER A 98 13.95 3.73 -7.46
N LEU A 99 13.77 2.65 -8.24
CA LEU A 99 12.50 2.36 -8.88
C LEU A 99 11.49 1.99 -7.79
N ASP A 100 10.54 2.87 -7.53
CA ASP A 100 9.33 2.46 -6.84
C ASP A 100 8.42 1.77 -7.85
N ALA A 101 8.55 0.44 -7.89
CA ALA A 101 7.82 -0.39 -8.84
C ALA A 101 6.29 -0.20 -8.71
N ALA A 102 5.79 0.08 -7.50
CA ALA A 102 4.38 0.35 -7.26
C ALA A 102 3.96 1.69 -7.89
N ALA A 103 4.75 2.76 -7.73
CA ALA A 103 4.47 4.06 -8.35
C ALA A 103 4.56 4.00 -9.89
N TRP A 104 5.47 3.19 -10.44
CA TRP A 104 5.56 2.99 -11.88
C TRP A 104 4.33 2.29 -12.45
N LEU A 105 3.86 1.22 -11.79
CA LEU A 105 2.65 0.51 -12.18
C LEU A 105 1.42 1.42 -12.12
N ASP A 106 1.32 2.18 -11.03
CA ASP A 106 0.23 3.11 -10.79
C ASP A 106 0.11 4.14 -11.93
N GLN A 107 1.24 4.76 -12.30
CA GLN A 107 1.25 5.83 -13.30
C GLN A 107 1.05 5.35 -14.74
N LEU A 108 1.58 4.17 -15.11
CA LEU A 108 1.65 3.75 -16.52
C LEU A 108 0.62 2.69 -16.92
N ILE A 109 0.11 1.91 -15.97
CA ILE A 109 -0.83 0.81 -16.26
C ILE A 109 -2.15 1.05 -15.55
N TYR A 110 -2.12 1.33 -14.24
CA TYR A 110 -3.33 1.43 -13.43
C TYR A 110 -4.11 2.73 -13.71
N GLY A 111 -3.47 3.89 -13.55
CA GLY A 111 -4.09 5.21 -13.68
C GLY A 111 -4.84 5.42 -15.01
N PRO A 112 -4.23 5.13 -16.18
CA PRO A 112 -4.93 5.27 -17.46
C PRO A 112 -6.15 4.35 -17.62
N LEU A 113 -6.08 3.11 -17.11
CA LEU A 113 -7.24 2.19 -17.12
C LEU A 113 -8.32 2.66 -16.14
N HIS A 114 -7.91 3.15 -14.97
CA HIS A 114 -8.81 3.64 -13.94
C HIS A 114 -9.56 4.91 -14.39
N GLU A 115 -8.87 5.83 -15.05
CA GLU A 115 -9.47 7.02 -15.68
C GLU A 115 -10.52 6.62 -16.74
N TRP A 116 -10.25 5.56 -17.50
CA TRP A 116 -11.22 5.07 -18.48
C TRP A 116 -12.48 4.50 -17.82
N ILE A 117 -12.37 3.64 -16.80
CA ILE A 117 -13.56 3.02 -16.17
C ILE A 117 -14.44 4.00 -15.41
N THR A 118 -13.85 5.10 -14.92
CA THR A 118 -14.57 6.20 -14.23
C THR A 118 -15.07 7.28 -15.20
N SER A 119 -14.83 7.13 -16.51
CA SER A 119 -15.34 8.04 -17.53
C SER A 119 -16.80 7.73 -17.93
N PRO A 120 -17.58 8.70 -18.43
CA PRO A 120 -18.97 8.46 -18.88
C PRO A 120 -19.11 7.39 -19.97
N PHE A 121 -18.09 7.23 -20.82
CA PHE A 121 -18.07 6.18 -21.84
C PHE A 121 -17.71 4.81 -21.25
N GLY A 122 -16.80 4.80 -20.27
CA GLY A 122 -16.48 3.64 -19.46
C GLY A 122 -17.71 3.09 -18.76
N GLU A 123 -18.40 3.93 -17.98
CA GLU A 123 -19.62 3.56 -17.25
C GLU A 123 -20.72 2.93 -18.13
N LEU A 124 -20.93 3.47 -19.33
CA LEU A 124 -21.89 2.89 -20.28
C LEU A 124 -21.47 1.48 -20.72
N SER A 125 -20.19 1.30 -21.01
CA SER A 125 -19.63 0.05 -21.52
C SER A 125 -19.57 -1.02 -20.43
N THR A 126 -19.09 -0.65 -19.24
CA THR A 126 -18.98 -1.53 -18.07
C THR A 126 -20.34 -1.89 -17.51
N GLY A 127 -21.34 -1.00 -17.57
CA GLY A 127 -22.70 -1.32 -17.11
C GLY A 127 -23.32 -2.55 -17.80
N LEU A 128 -23.10 -2.74 -19.11
CA LEU A 128 -23.57 -3.93 -19.82
C LEU A 128 -22.75 -5.18 -19.46
N ILE A 129 -21.44 -5.02 -19.26
CA ILE A 129 -20.51 -6.09 -18.91
C ILE A 129 -20.76 -6.58 -17.48
N ASN A 130 -21.03 -5.67 -16.55
CA ASN A 130 -21.21 -5.94 -15.13
C ASN A 130 -22.58 -6.49 -14.79
N ALA A 131 -23.63 -6.19 -15.57
CA ALA A 131 -25.00 -6.64 -15.30
C ALA A 131 -25.15 -8.14 -14.89
N PRO A 132 -24.55 -9.12 -15.60
CA PRO A 132 -24.60 -10.51 -15.15
C PRO A 132 -23.85 -10.76 -13.84
N PHE A 133 -22.76 -10.05 -13.57
CA PHE A 133 -21.96 -10.20 -12.35
C PHE A 133 -22.66 -9.59 -11.14
N VAL A 134 -23.28 -8.42 -11.29
CA VAL A 134 -24.11 -7.82 -10.25
C VAL A 134 -25.30 -8.73 -9.91
N ALA A 135 -25.95 -9.32 -10.91
CA ALA A 135 -27.09 -10.21 -10.67
C ALA A 135 -26.67 -11.52 -9.95
N LEU A 136 -25.52 -12.10 -10.32
CA LEU A 136 -25.06 -13.38 -9.78
C LEU A 136 -24.29 -13.23 -8.47
N PHE A 137 -23.46 -12.20 -8.35
CA PHE A 137 -22.48 -12.03 -7.27
C PHE A 137 -22.65 -10.72 -6.50
N GLY A 138 -23.50 -9.79 -6.94
CA GLY A 138 -23.74 -8.52 -6.22
C GLY A 138 -22.55 -7.56 -6.26
N ARG A 139 -21.64 -7.80 -7.21
CA ARG A 139 -20.36 -7.09 -7.36
C ARG A 139 -20.03 -6.97 -8.85
N ASP A 140 -19.33 -5.90 -9.20
CA ASP A 140 -18.93 -5.63 -10.57
C ASP A 140 -17.82 -6.57 -11.05
N LEU A 141 -17.73 -6.78 -12.37
CA LEU A 141 -16.55 -7.41 -12.96
C LEU A 141 -15.41 -6.40 -13.10
N ILE A 142 -15.77 -5.18 -13.54
CA ILE A 142 -14.87 -4.06 -13.78
C ILE A 142 -15.54 -2.79 -13.24
N GLY A 143 -14.97 -2.16 -12.23
CA GLY A 143 -15.55 -0.97 -11.61
C GLY A 143 -15.10 -0.84 -10.17
N ASP A 144 -15.17 0.35 -9.60
CA ASP A 144 -14.82 0.54 -8.20
C ASP A 144 -15.93 0.11 -7.26
N GLY A 145 -15.55 -0.21 -6.02
CA GLY A 145 -16.46 -0.47 -4.94
C GLY A 145 -17.20 0.80 -4.50
N ILE A 146 -18.39 0.60 -3.95
CA ILE A 146 -19.23 1.68 -3.45
C ILE A 146 -18.68 2.17 -2.12
N ASP A 147 -18.30 3.44 -2.06
CA ASP A 147 -17.94 4.11 -0.82
C ASP A 147 -19.08 4.01 0.20
N GLY A 148 -18.72 3.58 1.40
CA GLY A 148 -19.62 3.50 2.52
C GLY A 148 -20.64 2.38 2.40
N PHE A 149 -20.34 1.32 1.66
CA PHE A 149 -21.25 0.18 1.58
C PHE A 149 -21.37 -0.53 2.94
N ASP A 150 -22.59 -0.60 3.47
CA ASP A 150 -22.97 -1.35 4.68
C ASP A 150 -24.09 -2.36 4.42
N GLY A 151 -24.42 -2.56 3.14
CA GLY A 151 -25.47 -3.46 2.71
C GLY A 151 -25.07 -4.92 2.91
N VAL A 152 -26.08 -5.80 2.91
CA VAL A 152 -25.83 -7.24 2.80
C VAL A 152 -25.90 -7.63 1.34
N ASN A 153 -24.93 -8.39 0.85
CA ASN A 153 -24.98 -8.93 -0.49
C ASN A 153 -26.07 -10.02 -0.59
N THR A 154 -27.19 -9.72 -1.26
CA THR A 154 -28.32 -10.65 -1.42
C THR A 154 -28.40 -11.29 -2.80
N SER A 155 -27.34 -11.19 -3.61
CA SER A 155 -27.29 -11.82 -4.93
C SER A 155 -27.20 -13.35 -4.84
N LEU A 156 -27.47 -14.04 -5.95
CA LEU A 156 -27.62 -15.51 -5.99
C LEU A 156 -26.45 -16.27 -5.35
N PHE A 157 -25.22 -15.84 -5.63
CA PHE A 157 -23.99 -16.41 -5.08
C PHE A 157 -23.30 -15.47 -4.08
N GLY A 158 -23.52 -14.15 -4.14
CA GLY A 158 -22.92 -13.23 -3.18
C GLY A 158 -23.42 -13.41 -1.75
N GLN A 159 -24.64 -13.92 -1.57
CA GLN A 159 -25.20 -14.24 -0.26
C GLN A 159 -24.40 -15.26 0.57
N TRP A 160 -23.46 -15.98 -0.05
CA TRP A 160 -22.57 -16.91 0.65
C TRP A 160 -21.37 -16.20 1.31
N GLY A 161 -21.15 -14.91 1.04
CA GLY A 161 -20.11 -14.07 1.64
C GLY A 161 -18.68 -14.33 1.12
N TRP A 162 -18.47 -15.33 0.27
CA TRP A 162 -17.13 -15.69 -0.24
C TRP A 162 -16.66 -14.82 -1.41
N PHE A 163 -17.56 -14.08 -2.05
CA PHE A 163 -17.30 -13.32 -3.27
C PHE A 163 -17.16 -11.82 -3.04
N GLY A 164 -17.23 -11.39 -1.77
CA GLY A 164 -17.28 -9.99 -1.42
C GLY A 164 -18.67 -9.37 -1.58
N ASP A 165 -18.72 -8.05 -1.54
CA ASP A 165 -19.94 -7.27 -1.73
C ASP A 165 -19.72 -6.06 -2.65
N ALA A 166 -20.67 -5.13 -2.68
CA ALA A 166 -20.61 -3.98 -3.57
C ALA A 166 -19.65 -2.89 -3.06
N GLY A 167 -19.17 -2.97 -1.83
CA GLY A 167 -18.07 -2.14 -1.32
C GLY A 167 -16.71 -2.58 -1.86
N ASP A 168 -16.59 -3.80 -2.36
CA ASP A 168 -15.35 -4.29 -2.98
C ASP A 168 -15.24 -3.86 -4.45
N GLY A 169 -14.02 -3.59 -4.91
CA GLY A 169 -13.73 -3.29 -6.31
C GLY A 169 -14.02 -4.46 -7.24
N GLY A 170 -14.19 -4.26 -8.54
CA GLY A 170 -14.62 -5.31 -9.47
C GLY A 170 -13.66 -6.50 -9.52
N PHE A 171 -14.17 -7.71 -9.80
CA PHE A 171 -13.36 -8.94 -9.76
C PHE A 171 -12.07 -8.90 -10.59
N LEU A 172 -12.07 -8.22 -11.74
CA LEU A 172 -10.89 -8.11 -12.60
C LEU A 172 -10.13 -6.80 -12.39
N PHE A 173 -10.85 -5.70 -12.21
CA PHE A 173 -10.26 -4.38 -12.11
C PHE A 173 -11.17 -3.43 -11.34
N GLY A 174 -10.61 -2.72 -10.37
CA GLY A 174 -11.26 -1.64 -9.64
C GLY A 174 -10.77 -1.53 -8.21
N ASN A 175 -10.84 -0.32 -7.68
CA ASN A 175 -10.53 -0.03 -6.28
C ASN A 175 -11.65 -0.52 -5.37
N GLY A 176 -11.31 -0.89 -4.14
CA GLY A 176 -12.30 -1.00 -3.07
C GLY A 176 -12.83 0.38 -2.66
N GLY A 177 -14.10 0.43 -2.26
CA GLY A 177 -14.73 1.63 -1.73
C GLY A 177 -14.25 1.97 -0.33
N ALA A 178 -14.22 3.25 0.02
CA ALA A 178 -13.88 3.69 1.36
C ALA A 178 -14.92 3.18 2.38
N GLY A 179 -14.46 2.79 3.57
CA GLY A 179 -15.33 2.38 4.67
C GLY A 179 -16.16 3.55 5.21
N LEU A 180 -17.36 3.24 5.71
CA LEU A 180 -18.21 4.26 6.34
C LEU A 180 -17.54 4.90 7.55
N ALA A 181 -17.63 6.22 7.67
CA ALA A 181 -17.33 6.87 8.94
C ALA A 181 -18.32 6.42 10.01
N GLY A 182 -17.80 5.93 11.14
CA GLY A 182 -18.57 5.55 12.31
C GLY A 182 -19.20 6.78 12.92
N VAL A 183 -20.50 6.99 12.71
CA VAL A 183 -21.26 8.07 13.35
C VAL A 183 -21.57 7.75 14.82
N ASP A 184 -21.77 6.46 15.16
CA ASP A 184 -22.10 5.98 16.52
C ASP A 184 -21.31 4.71 16.91
N GLY A 185 -20.21 4.40 16.23
CA GLY A 185 -19.45 3.17 16.43
C GLY A 185 -18.09 3.16 15.75
N ALA A 186 -17.52 1.97 15.61
CA ALA A 186 -16.27 1.79 14.89
C ALA A 186 -16.42 2.26 13.43
N GLY A 187 -15.32 2.72 12.85
CA GLY A 187 -15.26 2.96 11.41
C GLY A 187 -15.50 1.67 10.63
N GLY A 188 -16.20 1.78 9.50
CA GLY A 188 -16.39 0.66 8.58
C GLY A 188 -15.07 0.25 7.95
N VAL A 189 -14.92 -1.04 7.65
CA VAL A 189 -13.77 -1.56 6.91
C VAL A 189 -13.81 -1.03 5.47
N GLY A 190 -12.67 -0.66 4.92
CA GLY A 190 -12.55 -0.34 3.50
C GLY A 190 -12.68 -1.59 2.64
N GLY A 191 -13.34 -1.49 1.48
CA GLY A 191 -13.53 -2.63 0.60
C GLY A 191 -12.21 -3.15 0.01
N ASP A 192 -12.16 -4.44 -0.28
CA ASP A 192 -11.03 -5.05 -0.95
C ASP A 192 -11.09 -4.78 -2.46
N ALA A 193 -9.93 -4.65 -3.11
CA ALA A 193 -9.86 -4.68 -4.57
C ALA A 193 -10.00 -6.12 -5.11
N GLY A 194 -10.22 -6.25 -6.42
CA GLY A 194 -10.32 -7.54 -7.11
C GLY A 194 -8.96 -8.10 -7.53
N PHE A 195 -8.81 -8.47 -8.80
CA PHE A 195 -7.54 -8.97 -9.33
C PHE A 195 -6.49 -7.85 -9.49
N LEU A 196 -6.92 -6.67 -9.93
CA LEU A 196 -6.15 -5.43 -10.03
C LEU A 196 -6.92 -4.30 -9.34
N GLY A 197 -6.24 -3.47 -8.56
CA GLY A 197 -6.85 -2.30 -7.92
C GLY A 197 -6.28 -2.01 -6.56
N HIS A 198 -6.61 -0.85 -5.99
CA HIS A 198 -6.20 -0.47 -4.65
C HIS A 198 -7.30 -0.74 -3.65
N GLY A 199 -6.93 -1.18 -2.45
CA GLY A 199 -7.90 -1.35 -1.38
C GLY A 199 -8.49 -0.02 -0.92
N GLY A 200 -9.73 -0.05 -0.46
CA GLY A 200 -10.43 1.11 0.07
C GLY A 200 -9.87 1.54 1.42
N ALA A 201 -9.89 2.84 1.71
CA ALA A 201 -9.51 3.34 3.02
C ALA A 201 -10.52 2.90 4.09
N GLY A 202 -10.06 2.58 5.29
CA GLY A 202 -10.92 2.35 6.44
C GLY A 202 -11.62 3.63 6.92
N GLY A 203 -12.83 3.49 7.41
CA GLY A 203 -13.64 4.60 7.93
C GLY A 203 -13.11 5.16 9.24
N LEU A 204 -13.40 6.42 9.54
CA LEU A 204 -13.06 7.04 10.81
C LEU A 204 -13.93 6.47 11.95
N GLY A 205 -13.37 6.30 13.15
CA GLY A 205 -14.14 5.92 14.34
C GLY A 205 -14.94 7.09 14.94
N ALA A 206 -16.10 6.79 15.51
CA ALA A 206 -16.83 7.71 16.38
C ALA A 206 -16.04 8.03 17.65
N ALA A 207 -16.50 8.98 18.48
CA ALA A 207 -15.82 9.32 19.73
C ALA A 207 -15.53 8.09 20.61
N GLY A 208 -14.24 7.87 20.93
CA GLY A 208 -13.73 6.70 21.67
C GLY A 208 -13.81 5.35 20.94
N ALA A 209 -14.29 5.33 19.70
CA ALA A 209 -14.43 4.11 18.90
C ALA A 209 -13.26 3.94 17.93
N ALA A 210 -12.92 2.69 17.63
CA ALA A 210 -11.82 2.38 16.73
C ALA A 210 -12.08 2.84 15.29
N GLY A 211 -11.01 3.18 14.57
CA GLY A 211 -11.05 3.34 13.12
C GLY A 211 -11.26 1.97 12.43
N GLY A 212 -11.80 2.01 11.21
CA GLY A 212 -11.96 0.81 10.39
C GLY A 212 -10.64 0.39 9.75
N ASP A 213 -10.46 -0.91 9.52
CA ASP A 213 -9.31 -1.41 8.77
C ASP A 213 -9.38 -0.97 7.30
N GLY A 214 -8.22 -0.76 6.67
CA GLY A 214 -8.13 -0.57 5.23
C GLY A 214 -8.28 -1.89 4.48
N GLY A 215 -8.92 -1.84 3.31
CA GLY A 215 -9.11 -3.01 2.46
C GLY A 215 -7.82 -3.47 1.79
N ALA A 216 -7.75 -4.74 1.41
CA ALA A 216 -6.64 -5.30 0.65
C ALA A 216 -6.60 -4.72 -0.78
N GLY A 217 -5.39 -4.49 -1.27
CA GLY A 217 -5.13 -4.25 -2.67
C GLY A 217 -5.40 -5.49 -3.52
N GLY A 218 -5.44 -5.30 -4.84
CA GLY A 218 -5.83 -6.34 -5.78
C GLY A 218 -4.90 -7.54 -5.70
N TRP A 219 -5.44 -8.74 -5.84
CA TRP A 219 -4.70 -9.99 -5.63
C TRP A 219 -3.37 -9.98 -6.37
N PHE A 220 -3.37 -9.71 -7.68
CA PHE A 220 -2.14 -9.69 -8.47
C PHE A 220 -1.34 -8.42 -8.23
N MET A 221 -1.97 -7.26 -8.41
CA MET A 221 -1.33 -5.97 -8.17
C MET A 221 -2.29 -4.95 -7.59
N GLY A 222 -1.74 -4.10 -6.72
CA GLY A 222 -2.54 -3.12 -5.99
C GLY A 222 -1.89 -2.68 -4.69
N THR A 223 -2.14 -1.45 -4.26
CA THR A 223 -1.76 -1.04 -2.90
C THR A 223 -2.90 -1.33 -1.93
N GLY A 224 -2.58 -1.70 -0.71
CA GLY A 224 -3.57 -1.78 0.35
C GLY A 224 -4.12 -0.41 0.73
N GLY A 225 -5.35 -0.38 1.20
CA GLY A 225 -6.01 0.82 1.71
C GLY A 225 -5.44 1.24 3.06
N THR A 226 -5.45 2.54 3.36
CA THR A 226 -5.03 3.03 4.68
C THR A 226 -6.06 2.68 5.74
N GLY A 227 -5.61 2.36 6.95
CA GLY A 227 -6.49 2.24 8.11
C GLY A 227 -7.11 3.58 8.50
N GLY A 228 -8.34 3.55 8.99
CA GLY A 228 -9.07 4.70 9.49
C GLY A 228 -8.56 5.18 10.85
N THR A 229 -8.68 6.47 11.15
CA THR A 229 -8.27 6.99 12.46
C THR A 229 -9.28 6.60 13.54
N GLY A 230 -8.80 6.25 14.72
CA GLY A 230 -9.62 6.12 15.92
C GLY A 230 -10.21 7.45 16.35
N GLY A 231 -11.41 7.42 16.91
CA GLY A 231 -12.07 8.64 17.35
C GLY A 231 -11.61 9.12 18.72
N VAL A 232 -11.58 10.43 18.91
CA VAL A 232 -11.19 11.07 20.17
C VAL A 232 -12.13 10.69 21.31
N GLY A 233 -11.59 10.39 22.49
CA GLY A 233 -12.35 10.05 23.68
C GLY A 233 -13.21 11.21 24.18
N ALA A 234 -14.42 10.90 24.67
CA ALA A 234 -15.22 11.88 25.43
C ALA A 234 -14.63 12.09 26.84
N ILE A 235 -15.07 13.10 27.58
CA ILE A 235 -14.53 13.44 28.92
C ILE A 235 -14.37 12.20 29.80
N GLY A 236 -13.12 11.96 30.25
CA GLY A 236 -12.74 10.82 31.09
C GLY A 236 -12.84 9.44 30.44
N LEU A 237 -13.01 9.38 29.12
CA LEU A 237 -13.02 8.15 28.32
C LEU A 237 -11.81 8.09 27.40
N ASP A 238 -11.36 6.88 27.12
CA ASP A 238 -10.21 6.64 26.26
C ASP A 238 -10.51 6.98 24.79
N GLY A 239 -9.45 7.27 24.05
CA GLY A 239 -9.48 7.38 22.60
C GLY A 239 -9.60 6.01 21.94
N GLY A 240 -10.19 5.98 20.75
CA GLY A 240 -10.29 4.76 19.96
C GLY A 240 -8.97 4.39 19.28
N ASP A 241 -8.73 3.11 19.08
CA ASP A 241 -7.57 2.64 18.32
C ASP A 241 -7.66 3.01 16.83
N GLY A 242 -6.52 3.19 16.17
CA GLY A 242 -6.46 3.32 14.72
C GLY A 242 -6.65 1.97 14.03
N GLY A 243 -7.32 1.97 12.87
CA GLY A 243 -7.49 0.78 12.05
C GLY A 243 -6.19 0.32 11.41
N THR A 244 -6.05 -0.97 11.16
CA THR A 244 -4.89 -1.51 10.44
C THR A 244 -4.93 -1.13 8.96
N GLY A 245 -3.77 -0.99 8.34
CA GLY A 245 -3.66 -0.83 6.89
C GLY A 245 -3.85 -2.16 6.16
N GLY A 246 -4.43 -2.11 4.97
CA GLY A 246 -4.67 -3.28 4.13
C GLY A 246 -3.39 -3.83 3.49
N ALA A 247 -3.36 -5.11 3.16
CA ALA A 247 -2.24 -5.72 2.44
C ALA A 247 -2.19 -5.26 0.97
N GLY A 248 -1.00 -5.14 0.39
CA GLY A 248 -0.82 -4.95 -1.05
C GLY A 248 -0.94 -6.26 -1.86
N GLY A 249 -1.02 -6.14 -3.18
CA GLY A 249 -1.11 -7.28 -4.10
C GLY A 249 0.14 -8.15 -4.12
N TRP A 250 -0.02 -9.47 -4.34
CA TRP A 250 1.04 -10.45 -4.12
C TRP A 250 2.25 -10.28 -5.05
N PHE A 251 2.04 -9.88 -6.31
CA PHE A 251 3.15 -9.69 -7.26
C PHE A 251 3.78 -8.31 -7.09
N MET A 252 2.94 -7.27 -7.10
CA MET A 252 3.37 -5.88 -6.92
C MET A 252 2.34 -5.06 -6.14
N GLY A 253 2.72 -4.54 -4.98
CA GLY A 253 1.79 -3.75 -4.16
C GLY A 253 2.39 -3.24 -2.87
N ALA A 254 2.22 -1.96 -2.57
CA ALA A 254 2.55 -1.45 -1.24
C ALA A 254 1.44 -1.80 -0.24
N GLY A 255 1.79 -2.12 0.99
CA GLY A 255 0.83 -2.20 2.07
C GLY A 255 0.30 -0.81 2.44
N GLY A 256 -0.95 -0.73 2.87
CA GLY A 256 -1.57 0.50 3.35
C GLY A 256 -1.00 0.92 4.71
N ALA A 257 -0.90 2.22 4.95
CA ALA A 257 -0.51 2.71 6.28
C ALA A 257 -1.60 2.41 7.31
N GLY A 258 -1.21 2.17 8.56
CA GLY A 258 -2.14 2.09 9.69
C GLY A 258 -2.71 3.46 10.05
N GLY A 259 -3.92 3.47 10.59
CA GLY A 259 -4.61 4.67 11.06
C GLY A 259 -4.04 5.17 12.38
N ALA A 260 -4.14 6.48 12.62
CA ALA A 260 -3.78 7.05 13.91
C ALA A 260 -4.77 6.64 15.01
N GLY A 261 -4.29 6.41 16.23
CA GLY A 261 -5.13 6.33 17.41
C GLY A 261 -5.72 7.68 17.78
N GLY A 262 -6.92 7.69 18.36
CA GLY A 262 -7.58 8.88 18.86
C GLY A 262 -6.99 9.33 20.20
N ASP A 263 -6.95 10.63 20.46
CA ASP A 263 -6.55 11.14 21.78
C ASP A 263 -7.58 10.75 22.85
N GLY A 264 -7.11 10.57 24.08
CA GLY A 264 -7.96 10.38 25.24
C GLY A 264 -8.76 11.63 25.57
N GLY A 265 -9.94 11.46 26.16
CA GLY A 265 -10.76 12.57 26.56
C GLY A 265 -10.20 13.29 27.79
N ALA A 266 -10.37 14.62 27.83
CA ALA A 266 -9.94 15.42 28.97
C ALA A 266 -10.52 14.91 30.29
N GLY A 267 -9.74 15.01 31.38
CA GLY A 267 -10.21 14.66 32.72
C GLY A 267 -11.27 15.62 33.26
N ALA A 268 -11.97 15.18 34.30
CA ALA A 268 -12.92 15.99 35.07
C ALA A 268 -12.48 16.14 36.54
N ALA A 269 -13.17 16.96 37.32
CA ALA A 269 -12.80 17.26 38.71
C ALA A 269 -12.62 16.01 39.59
N ASP A 270 -13.37 14.94 39.30
CA ASP A 270 -13.33 13.66 40.03
C ASP A 270 -13.01 12.46 39.11
N ALA A 271 -12.51 12.70 37.90
CA ALA A 271 -12.16 11.64 36.95
C ALA A 271 -10.84 11.96 36.21
N PRO A 272 -9.90 11.02 36.12
CA PRO A 272 -8.68 11.21 35.32
C PRO A 272 -9.03 11.45 33.85
N ALA A 273 -8.07 11.98 33.09
CA ALA A 273 -8.16 11.96 31.63
C ALA A 273 -8.18 10.50 31.15
N GLY A 274 -8.85 10.27 30.02
CA GLY A 274 -8.73 9.00 29.32
C GLY A 274 -7.36 8.86 28.68
N ASP A 275 -6.94 7.62 28.45
CA ASP A 275 -5.73 7.32 27.71
C ASP A 275 -5.99 7.44 26.20
N GLY A 276 -4.96 7.77 25.42
CA GLY A 276 -5.03 7.74 23.96
C GLY A 276 -5.10 6.32 23.41
N GLY A 277 -5.83 6.15 22.32
CA GLY A 277 -5.89 4.90 21.57
C GLY A 277 -4.55 4.57 20.91
N SER A 278 -4.30 3.29 20.71
CA SER A 278 -3.14 2.81 19.97
C SER A 278 -3.26 3.14 18.47
N GLY A 279 -2.13 3.34 17.80
CA GLY A 279 -2.09 3.45 16.35
C GLY A 279 -2.21 2.08 15.68
N GLY A 280 -2.86 2.03 14.53
CA GLY A 280 -3.04 0.80 13.76
C GLY A 280 -1.74 0.31 13.12
N GLY A 281 -1.59 -1.00 12.97
CA GLY A 281 -0.47 -1.58 12.23
C GLY A 281 -0.53 -1.26 10.74
N GLY A 282 0.62 -1.10 10.09
CA GLY A 282 0.69 -1.02 8.64
C GLY A 282 0.46 -2.38 7.97
N GLY A 283 -0.13 -2.36 6.77
CA GLY A 283 -0.39 -3.57 5.99
C GLY A 283 0.87 -4.15 5.35
N ALA A 284 0.88 -5.45 5.08
CA ALA A 284 1.99 -6.09 4.38
C ALA A 284 2.08 -5.62 2.92
N GLY A 285 3.30 -5.45 2.39
CA GLY A 285 3.54 -5.29 0.96
C GLY A 285 3.44 -6.63 0.21
N GLY A 286 3.43 -6.54 -1.12
CA GLY A 286 3.45 -7.68 -2.04
C GLY A 286 4.70 -8.53 -1.89
N LEU A 287 4.59 -9.84 -2.14
CA LEU A 287 5.63 -10.83 -1.90
C LEU A 287 6.92 -10.59 -2.70
N LEU A 288 6.81 -10.15 -3.97
CA LEU A 288 7.98 -9.93 -4.82
C LEU A 288 8.42 -8.46 -4.78
N PHE A 289 7.51 -7.55 -5.11
CA PHE A 289 7.72 -6.11 -5.07
C PHE A 289 6.65 -5.45 -4.18
N GLY A 290 7.05 -4.77 -3.12
CA GLY A 290 6.05 -4.13 -2.26
C GLY A 290 6.62 -3.67 -0.95
N ARG A 291 6.58 -2.36 -0.71
CA ARG A 291 6.91 -1.83 0.62
C ARG A 291 5.77 -2.17 1.58
N GLY A 292 6.09 -2.57 2.80
CA GLY A 292 5.09 -2.62 3.86
C GLY A 292 4.59 -1.21 4.21
N GLY A 293 3.34 -1.12 4.65
CA GLY A 293 2.74 0.13 5.10
C GLY A 293 3.33 0.59 6.43
N ASP A 294 3.40 1.89 6.65
CA ASP A 294 3.87 2.44 7.92
C ASP A 294 2.79 2.27 9.00
N GLY A 295 3.20 2.05 10.25
CA GLY A 295 2.29 2.01 11.39
C GLY A 295 1.74 3.40 11.72
N GLY A 296 0.51 3.45 12.21
CA GLY A 296 -0.14 4.68 12.65
C GLY A 296 0.40 5.19 13.98
N ILE A 297 0.42 6.50 14.17
CA ILE A 297 0.77 7.09 15.48
C ILE A 297 -0.32 6.77 16.53
N GLY A 298 0.07 6.54 17.78
CA GLY A 298 -0.90 6.49 18.88
C GLY A 298 -1.39 7.88 19.28
N GLY A 299 -2.56 7.95 19.93
CA GLY A 299 -3.03 9.17 20.60
C GLY A 299 -2.20 9.48 21.86
N GLU A 300 -2.47 10.59 22.55
CA GLU A 300 -1.73 10.95 23.77
C GLU A 300 -1.74 9.81 24.83
N GLY A 301 -0.58 9.21 25.09
CA GLY A 301 -0.44 8.06 26.00
C GLY A 301 -0.65 6.69 25.34
N GLY A 302 -1.15 6.66 24.10
CA GLY A 302 -1.30 5.45 23.29
C GLY A 302 0.00 5.02 22.60
N THR A 303 0.15 3.72 22.36
CA THR A 303 1.28 3.15 21.63
C THR A 303 1.15 3.34 20.13
N GLY A 304 2.25 3.56 19.40
CA GLY A 304 2.21 3.58 17.94
C GLY A 304 2.09 2.17 17.33
N GLY A 305 1.56 2.08 16.11
CA GLY A 305 1.44 0.83 15.36
C GLY A 305 2.77 0.31 14.81
N LEU A 306 2.84 -1.00 14.60
CA LEU A 306 3.96 -1.64 13.89
C LEU A 306 3.91 -1.35 12.39
N GLY A 307 5.07 -1.33 11.75
CA GLY A 307 5.14 -1.31 10.30
C GLY A 307 4.75 -2.66 9.71
N GLY A 308 4.19 -2.67 8.50
CA GLY A 308 3.93 -3.90 7.77
C GLY A 308 5.21 -4.50 7.20
N SER A 309 5.22 -5.83 7.00
CA SER A 309 6.33 -6.50 6.33
C SER A 309 6.44 -6.08 4.86
N GLY A 310 7.67 -5.93 4.36
CA GLY A 310 7.92 -5.75 2.92
C GLY A 310 8.04 -7.08 2.17
N GLY A 311 7.97 -7.01 0.85
CA GLY A 311 8.30 -8.12 -0.06
C GLY A 311 9.79 -8.41 -0.18
N TRP A 312 10.15 -9.42 -0.96
CA TRP A 312 11.55 -9.83 -1.18
C TRP A 312 12.45 -8.68 -1.67
N LEU A 313 11.92 -7.80 -2.53
CA LEU A 313 12.60 -6.59 -3.01
C LEU A 313 11.98 -5.30 -2.44
N GLY A 314 11.08 -5.43 -1.47
CA GLY A 314 10.37 -4.32 -0.85
C GLY A 314 10.85 -4.07 0.57
N ALA A 315 10.96 -2.80 0.95
CA ALA A 315 11.32 -2.47 2.33
C ALA A 315 10.13 -2.67 3.28
N ALA A 316 10.40 -3.03 4.53
CA ALA A 316 9.36 -3.00 5.56
C ALA A 316 8.87 -1.57 5.83
N GLY A 317 7.65 -1.49 6.35
CA GLY A 317 7.06 -0.27 6.89
C GLY A 317 7.77 0.20 8.15
N ILE A 318 7.68 1.49 8.41
CA ILE A 318 8.19 2.11 9.62
C ILE A 318 7.16 1.91 10.73
N SER A 319 7.59 1.41 11.88
CA SER A 319 6.76 1.46 13.08
C SER A 319 6.72 2.88 13.65
N ALA A 320 5.55 3.28 14.12
CA ALA A 320 5.36 4.49 14.91
C ALA A 320 5.59 4.26 16.42
N SER A 321 5.88 3.02 16.85
CA SER A 321 6.32 2.72 18.21
C SER A 321 7.80 3.07 18.41
N PRO A 322 8.21 3.55 19.60
CA PRO A 322 9.62 3.83 19.89
C PRO A 322 10.50 2.59 19.77
N TYR A 323 11.69 2.73 19.19
CA TYR A 323 12.67 1.64 19.06
C TYR A 323 13.65 1.56 20.24
N VAL A 324 13.87 2.67 20.94
CA VAL A 324 14.81 2.76 22.06
C VAL A 324 14.04 2.99 23.35
N GLU A 325 14.17 2.10 24.32
CA GLU A 325 13.54 2.23 25.64
C GLU A 325 14.24 3.35 26.43
N HIS A 326 15.55 3.20 26.65
CA HIS A 326 16.37 4.20 27.32
C HIS A 326 17.85 4.10 26.92
N THR A 327 18.65 5.06 27.36
CA THR A 327 20.09 5.11 27.11
C THR A 327 20.84 5.49 28.39
N GLN A 328 22.05 4.97 28.58
CA GLN A 328 22.84 5.24 29.77
C GLN A 328 24.32 5.41 29.41
N TRP A 329 24.90 6.55 29.80
CA TRP A 329 26.36 6.74 29.77
C TRP A 329 27.00 6.04 30.96
N VAL A 330 28.06 5.26 30.69
CA VAL A 330 28.86 4.57 31.69
C VAL A 330 30.34 4.87 31.43
N THR A 331 31.11 5.02 32.50
CA THR A 331 32.57 5.19 32.43
C THR A 331 33.22 4.04 33.18
N TYR A 332 34.21 3.42 32.55
CA TYR A 332 35.05 2.37 33.11
C TYR A 332 36.53 2.68 32.85
N GLU A 333 37.44 1.82 33.30
CA GLU A 333 38.88 2.07 33.32
C GLU A 333 39.46 2.42 31.93
N ASP A 334 38.93 1.82 30.87
CA ASP A 334 39.41 1.96 29.49
C ASP A 334 38.61 2.97 28.63
N GLY A 335 37.58 3.63 29.18
CA GLY A 335 36.87 4.69 28.46
C GLY A 335 35.40 4.89 28.86
N THR A 336 34.69 5.63 28.02
CA THR A 336 33.26 5.90 28.17
C THR A 336 32.48 5.08 27.14
N SER A 337 31.30 4.59 27.52
CA SER A 337 30.36 3.90 26.63
C SER A 337 28.95 4.43 26.81
N LEU A 338 28.21 4.54 25.71
CA LEU A 338 26.78 4.76 25.70
C LEU A 338 26.08 3.42 25.51
N ARG A 339 25.43 2.92 26.57
CA ARG A 339 24.59 1.73 26.51
C ARG A 339 23.21 2.12 25.99
N VAL A 340 22.78 1.49 24.91
CA VAL A 340 21.45 1.67 24.31
C VAL A 340 20.60 0.44 24.62
N TYR A 341 19.41 0.66 25.20
CA TYR A 341 18.46 -0.41 25.55
C TYR A 341 17.29 -0.36 24.58
N PRO A 342 17.15 -1.34 23.66
CA PRO A 342 16.05 -1.38 22.71
C PRO A 342 14.72 -1.78 23.37
N THR A 343 13.61 -1.25 22.85
CA THR A 343 12.26 -1.75 23.16
C THR A 343 12.03 -3.14 22.53
N ASP A 344 10.93 -3.81 22.89
CA ASP A 344 10.54 -5.06 22.21
C ASP A 344 10.31 -4.87 20.71
N THR A 345 9.75 -3.71 20.31
CA THR A 345 9.64 -3.30 18.90
C THR A 345 11.02 -3.15 18.26
N GLY A 346 11.94 -2.45 18.93
CA GLY A 346 13.33 -2.30 18.48
C GLY A 346 14.04 -3.63 18.28
N ARG A 347 13.84 -4.60 19.19
CA ARG A 347 14.42 -5.95 19.08
C ARG A 347 13.81 -6.75 17.94
N THR A 348 12.49 -6.71 17.80
CA THR A 348 11.77 -7.43 16.74
C THR A 348 12.25 -6.96 15.37
N GLU A 349 12.29 -5.64 15.15
CA GLU A 349 12.69 -5.05 13.87
C GLU A 349 14.19 -5.19 13.58
N ALA A 350 15.04 -5.14 14.61
CA ALA A 350 16.48 -5.43 14.48
C ALA A 350 16.75 -6.92 14.17
N GLY A 351 15.82 -7.82 14.52
CA GLY A 351 15.88 -9.24 14.20
C GLY A 351 15.59 -9.57 12.74
N GLU A 352 14.99 -8.64 11.98
CA GLU A 352 14.54 -8.86 10.62
C GLU A 352 15.55 -8.31 9.58
N PRO A 353 15.83 -9.04 8.47
CA PRO A 353 16.63 -8.51 7.38
C PRO A 353 15.99 -7.29 6.70
N GLY A 354 16.81 -6.35 6.23
CA GLY A 354 16.33 -5.23 5.40
C GLY A 354 15.73 -4.04 6.17
N THR A 355 15.88 -4.00 7.49
CA THR A 355 15.32 -2.94 8.36
C THR A 355 16.27 -1.77 8.61
N LEU A 356 17.21 -1.50 7.70
CA LEU A 356 18.19 -0.41 7.85
C LEU A 356 17.54 0.97 8.04
N ARG A 357 16.37 1.19 7.41
CA ARG A 357 15.63 2.46 7.56
C ARG A 357 15.11 2.64 8.99
N GLN A 358 14.60 1.57 9.60
CA GLN A 358 14.18 1.52 10.99
C GLN A 358 15.39 1.74 11.91
N GLY A 359 16.54 1.14 11.58
CA GLY A 359 17.81 1.40 12.28
C GLY A 359 18.22 2.88 12.26
N GLU A 360 18.07 3.59 11.14
CA GLU A 360 18.35 5.04 11.09
C GLU A 360 17.37 5.86 11.95
N GLN A 361 16.11 5.44 12.04
CA GLN A 361 15.14 6.09 12.91
C GLN A 361 15.42 5.81 14.38
N ALA A 362 15.75 4.57 14.74
CA ALA A 362 16.19 4.23 16.08
C ALA A 362 17.45 5.03 16.47
N TRP A 363 18.39 5.23 15.53
CA TRP A 363 19.54 6.12 15.75
C TRP A 363 19.12 7.57 16.03
N SER A 364 18.10 8.07 15.31
CA SER A 364 17.57 9.41 15.57
C SER A 364 16.99 9.56 16.99
N GLU A 365 16.39 8.49 17.54
CA GLU A 365 15.93 8.48 18.94
C GLU A 365 17.10 8.55 19.93
N VAL A 366 18.18 7.81 19.66
CA VAL A 366 19.42 7.86 20.47
C VAL A 366 19.99 9.28 20.47
N VAL A 367 20.13 9.90 19.29
CA VAL A 367 20.68 11.26 19.12
C VAL A 367 19.78 12.31 19.77
N LYS A 368 18.45 12.16 19.69
CA LYS A 368 17.49 13.06 20.35
C LYS A 368 17.70 13.08 21.88
N ARG A 369 18.09 11.95 22.47
CA ARG A 369 18.38 11.82 23.92
C ARG A 369 19.82 12.18 24.27
N ASN A 370 20.76 11.93 23.36
CA ASN A 370 22.20 12.13 23.54
C ASN A 370 22.80 12.85 22.33
N PRO A 371 22.64 14.18 22.22
CA PRO A 371 23.12 14.92 21.05
C PRO A 371 24.62 14.75 20.78
N ASP A 372 25.42 14.60 21.84
CA ASP A 372 26.87 14.43 21.77
C ASP A 372 27.30 13.06 21.21
N ALA A 373 26.39 12.08 21.13
CA ALA A 373 26.65 10.78 20.54
C ALA A 373 26.62 10.80 19.00
N ASN A 374 26.21 11.91 18.37
CA ASN A 374 26.03 12.01 16.92
C ASN A 374 27.36 12.12 16.14
N THR A 375 28.16 11.05 16.21
CA THR A 375 29.41 10.88 15.47
C THR A 375 29.28 9.74 14.47
N SER A 376 30.05 9.77 13.37
CA SER A 376 30.00 8.72 12.34
C SER A 376 30.35 7.35 12.92
N GLY A 377 31.38 7.27 13.78
CA GLY A 377 31.82 6.01 14.39
C GLY A 377 30.78 5.39 15.32
N MET A 378 30.09 6.19 16.15
CA MET A 378 29.03 5.66 17.02
C MET A 378 27.78 5.25 16.24
N ARG A 379 27.42 6.00 15.19
CA ARG A 379 26.33 5.63 14.28
C ARG A 379 26.61 4.31 13.58
N GLU A 380 27.82 4.10 13.07
CA GLU A 380 28.21 2.87 12.40
C GLU A 380 28.23 1.66 13.36
N GLN A 381 28.68 1.85 14.60
CA GLN A 381 28.56 0.83 15.66
C GLN A 381 27.08 0.49 15.91
N PHE A 382 26.22 1.50 16.07
CA PHE A 382 24.80 1.30 16.33
C PHE A 382 24.11 0.52 15.19
N LEU A 383 24.32 0.92 13.94
CA LEU A 383 23.73 0.24 12.78
C LEU A 383 24.28 -1.17 12.57
N CYS A 384 25.50 -1.45 13.03
CA CYS A 384 26.02 -2.81 13.07
C CYS A 384 25.30 -3.64 14.15
N HIS A 385 25.12 -3.11 15.36
CA HIS A 385 24.33 -3.78 16.40
C HIS A 385 22.90 -4.03 15.95
N TRP A 386 22.24 -3.03 15.35
CA TRP A 386 20.89 -3.17 14.79
C TRP A 386 20.78 -4.35 13.82
N GLN A 387 21.72 -4.48 12.87
CA GLN A 387 21.62 -5.53 11.83
C GLN A 387 22.06 -6.92 12.29
N PHE A 388 22.92 -7.01 13.31
CA PHE A 388 23.64 -8.26 13.59
C PHE A 388 23.56 -8.72 15.04
N ALA A 389 23.29 -7.85 16.02
CA ALA A 389 23.31 -8.23 17.43
C ALA A 389 22.26 -9.31 17.70
N GLU A 390 21.03 -9.12 17.23
CA GLU A 390 19.94 -10.09 17.47
C GLU A 390 20.11 -11.38 16.65
N PHE A 391 20.89 -11.38 15.56
CA PHE A 391 21.18 -12.59 14.78
C PHE A 391 22.36 -13.40 15.36
N ILE A 392 23.41 -12.72 15.81
CA ILE A 392 24.67 -13.36 16.24
C ILE A 392 24.64 -13.70 17.73
N GLN A 393 24.08 -12.82 18.57
CA GLN A 393 23.99 -12.96 20.03
C GLN A 393 22.65 -12.40 20.53
N PRO A 394 21.53 -13.10 20.26
CA PRO A 394 20.20 -12.62 20.63
C PRO A 394 20.06 -12.35 22.12
N GLY A 395 19.30 -11.31 22.46
CA GLY A 395 18.95 -10.98 23.85
C GLY A 395 20.04 -10.26 24.63
N LYS A 396 21.01 -9.62 23.96
CA LYS A 396 21.92 -8.66 24.62
C LYS A 396 21.11 -7.59 25.35
N THR A 397 21.41 -7.38 26.64
CA THR A 397 20.69 -6.39 27.46
C THR A 397 20.81 -4.99 26.86
N SER A 398 22.01 -4.60 26.42
CA SER A 398 22.29 -3.31 25.79
C SER A 398 23.21 -3.45 24.58
N TRP A 399 23.14 -2.47 23.68
CA TRP A 399 24.11 -2.23 22.61
C TRP A 399 25.01 -1.07 23.02
N ASN A 400 26.29 -1.36 23.20
CA ASN A 400 27.26 -0.44 23.78
C ASN A 400 28.02 0.28 22.66
N LEU A 401 28.05 1.61 22.72
CA LEU A 401 28.64 2.48 21.71
C LEU A 401 29.76 3.32 22.34
N GLU A 402 30.97 3.22 21.82
CA GLU A 402 32.13 3.91 22.37
C GLU A 402 32.64 5.02 21.44
N PRO A 403 32.78 6.28 21.92
CA PRO A 403 33.26 7.40 21.10
C PRO A 403 34.76 7.31 20.78
N TRP A 404 35.52 6.50 21.51
CA TRP A 404 36.97 6.36 21.35
C TRP A 404 37.36 5.26 20.36
N ARG A 405 36.41 4.43 19.91
CA ARG A 405 36.69 3.37 18.93
C ARG A 405 36.98 3.96 17.54
N PRO A 406 37.89 3.34 16.77
CA PRO A 406 38.25 3.84 15.45
C PRO A 406 37.08 3.71 14.47
N VAL A 407 36.95 4.68 13.57
CA VAL A 407 36.08 4.58 12.40
C VAL A 407 36.71 3.59 11.42
N VAL A 408 36.01 2.50 11.13
CA VAL A 408 36.48 1.42 10.24
C VAL A 408 35.38 1.05 9.24
N SER A 409 35.71 0.29 8.20
CA SER A 409 34.69 -0.17 7.25
C SER A 409 33.64 -1.07 7.93
N THR A 410 32.43 -1.14 7.37
CA THR A 410 31.34 -2.01 7.86
C THR A 410 31.78 -3.47 7.99
N LEU A 411 32.61 -3.96 7.07
CA LEU A 411 33.15 -5.32 7.13
C LEU A 411 34.06 -5.51 8.34
N SER A 412 34.88 -4.51 8.67
CA SER A 412 35.74 -4.53 9.86
C SER A 412 34.94 -4.41 11.15
N LEU A 413 33.85 -3.63 11.17
CA LEU A 413 32.91 -3.59 12.30
C LEU A 413 32.33 -4.98 12.58
N LEU A 414 31.78 -5.64 11.55
CA LEU A 414 31.21 -6.98 11.67
C LEU A 414 32.23 -8.01 12.14
N ALA A 415 33.43 -7.99 11.57
CA ALA A 415 34.52 -8.91 11.95
C ALA A 415 34.98 -8.75 13.41
N ASN A 416 34.68 -7.62 14.04
CA ASN A 416 35.01 -7.31 15.43
C ASN A 416 33.76 -7.19 16.32
N GLY A 417 32.66 -7.87 15.98
CA GLY A 417 31.47 -7.91 16.85
C GLY A 417 30.79 -6.56 17.04
N CYS A 418 30.88 -5.68 16.05
CA CYS A 418 30.37 -4.31 16.02
C CYS A 418 31.10 -3.28 16.89
N ASN A 419 32.11 -3.70 17.67
CA ASN A 419 32.88 -2.84 18.59
C ASN A 419 34.40 -2.97 18.35
N PRO A 420 34.97 -2.34 17.31
CA PRO A 420 36.37 -2.52 16.90
C PRO A 420 37.36 -1.81 17.84
N GLY A 421 38.62 -2.26 17.84
CA GLY A 421 39.76 -1.46 18.31
C GLY A 421 40.02 -1.41 19.82
N GLY A 422 39.44 -2.31 20.63
CA GLY A 422 39.72 -2.38 22.07
C GLY A 422 38.95 -3.50 22.77
N ALA A 423 39.25 -3.73 24.05
CA ALA A 423 38.50 -4.68 24.88
C ALA A 423 37.02 -4.29 24.97
N GLU A 424 36.17 -5.29 25.15
CA GLU A 424 34.74 -5.06 25.46
C GLU A 424 34.60 -4.61 26.91
N GLU A 425 33.55 -3.84 27.18
CA GLU A 425 33.19 -3.46 28.54
C GLU A 425 32.95 -4.72 29.40
N PRO A 426 33.58 -4.85 30.59
CA PRO A 426 33.29 -5.95 31.50
C PRO A 426 31.88 -5.80 32.10
N PHE A 427 31.07 -6.86 32.01
CA PHE A 427 29.68 -6.91 32.46
C PHE A 427 29.52 -7.19 33.95
#